data_AF-A0AAW0E4C5-F1
#
_entry.id   AF-A0AAW0E4C5-F1
#
_cell.length_a   1.000
_cell.length_b   1.000
_cell.length_c   1.000
_cell.angle_alpha   90.00
_cell.angle_beta   90.00
_cell.angle_gamma   90.00
#
_symmetry.space_group_name_H-M   'P 1'
#
loop_
_entity.id
_entity.type
_entity.pdbx_description
1 polymer ?
#
loop_
_entity_poly.entity_id
_entity_poly.type
_entity_poly.pdbx_seq_one_letter_code
_entity_poly.pdbx_strand_id
1 'polypeptide(L)'
;MSTNDAHTNQVLGGFKATLHNDKTSDEAKAHAREVLDQHNVSEEAVTSGGSSDAHTNHVLGGYKATLKNDNASEEAKEHARQVLDEHGASTEPLPQSKRSDNPDPERVKAGYKATLNNPKVSDEAKQKAENFLQEN
;
A
#
# COMPACT_ATOMS: atom_id res chain seq x y z
N MET A 1 -1.52 -22.95 -0.69
CA MET A 1 -2.97 -23.02 -0.44
C MET A 1 -3.29 -22.04 0.69
N SER A 2 -3.86 -20.87 0.38
CA SER A 2 -4.31 -19.84 1.35
C SER A 2 -5.50 -19.06 0.76
N THR A 3 -6.41 -19.79 0.13
CA THR A 3 -7.64 -19.22 -0.46
C THR A 3 -8.78 -19.14 0.56
N ASN A 4 -8.75 -20.00 1.58
CA ASN A 4 -9.75 -20.03 2.65
C ASN A 4 -9.68 -18.80 3.54
N ASP A 5 -8.48 -18.30 3.81
CA ASP A 5 -8.27 -17.12 4.67
C ASP A 5 -8.76 -15.84 3.96
N ALA A 6 -8.45 -15.70 2.67
CA ALA A 6 -8.90 -14.58 1.85
C ALA A 6 -10.44 -14.56 1.71
N HIS A 7 -11.05 -15.72 1.47
CA HIS A 7 -12.51 -15.83 1.39
C HIS A 7 -13.18 -15.47 2.73
N THR A 8 -12.64 -15.98 3.84
CA THR A 8 -13.14 -15.68 5.18
C THR A 8 -13.03 -14.19 5.50
N ASN A 9 -11.89 -13.57 5.19
CA ASN A 9 -11.69 -12.13 5.37
C ASN A 9 -12.67 -11.30 4.52
N GLN A 10 -12.94 -11.73 3.28
CA GLN A 10 -13.89 -11.05 2.41
C GLN A 10 -15.33 -11.14 2.94
N VAL A 11 -15.73 -12.31 3.44
CA VAL A 11 -17.07 -12.53 4.03
C VAL A 11 -17.23 -11.71 5.32
N LEU A 12 -16.24 -11.72 6.20
CA LEU A 12 -16.24 -10.90 7.42
C LEU A 12 -16.25 -9.41 7.11
N GLY A 13 -15.55 -8.98 6.05
CA GLY A 13 -15.65 -7.61 5.52
C GLY A 13 -17.07 -7.23 5.07
N GLY A 14 -17.80 -8.18 4.46
CA GLY A 14 -19.21 -8.00 4.09
C GLY A 14 -20.12 -7.80 5.30
N PHE A 15 -20.02 -8.66 6.33
CA PHE A 15 -20.80 -8.51 7.56
C PHE A 15 -20.51 -7.19 8.28
N LYS A 16 -19.23 -6.80 8.31
CA LYS A 16 -18.80 -5.51 8.85
C LYS A 16 -19.39 -4.31 8.10
N ALA A 17 -19.53 -4.39 6.77
CA ALA A 17 -20.22 -3.38 5.97
C ALA A 17 -21.73 -3.32 6.28
N THR A 18 -22.37 -4.46 6.57
CA THR A 18 -23.79 -4.48 6.94
C THR A 18 -24.09 -3.77 8.26
N LEU A 19 -23.15 -3.76 9.20
CA LEU A 19 -23.29 -3.03 10.47
C LEU A 19 -23.28 -1.51 10.29
N HIS A 20 -22.47 -1.01 9.35
CA HIS A 20 -22.29 0.43 9.09
C HIS A 20 -23.31 1.01 8.11
N ASN A 21 -24.09 0.16 7.44
CA ASN A 21 -25.10 0.62 6.51
C ASN A 21 -26.39 0.99 7.27
N ASP A 22 -26.85 2.23 7.14
CA ASP A 22 -28.09 2.69 7.79
C ASP A 22 -29.36 2.08 7.18
N LYS A 23 -29.26 1.51 5.97
CA LYS A 23 -30.39 0.89 5.26
C LYS A 23 -30.60 -0.59 5.57
N THR A 24 -29.74 -1.20 6.39
CA THR A 24 -29.90 -2.60 6.79
C THR A 24 -30.82 -2.71 8.01
N SER A 25 -31.60 -3.79 8.07
CA SER A 25 -32.49 -4.06 9.20
C SER A 25 -31.71 -4.39 10.48
N ASP A 26 -32.33 -4.16 11.62
CA ASP A 26 -31.72 -4.46 12.92
C ASP A 26 -31.44 -5.96 13.10
N GLU A 27 -32.29 -6.83 12.53
CA GLU A 27 -32.07 -8.28 12.50
C GLU A 27 -30.81 -8.67 11.72
N ALA A 28 -30.58 -8.04 10.56
CA ALA A 28 -29.39 -8.29 9.75
C ALA A 28 -28.12 -7.80 10.46
N LYS A 29 -28.21 -6.66 11.16
CA LYS A 29 -27.12 -6.14 11.99
C LYS A 29 -26.82 -7.07 13.17
N ALA A 30 -27.84 -7.57 13.87
CA ALA A 30 -27.65 -8.50 14.98
C ALA A 30 -26.92 -9.78 14.54
N HIS A 31 -27.34 -10.37 13.42
CA HIS A 31 -26.68 -11.54 12.85
C HIS A 31 -25.23 -11.24 12.42
N ALA A 32 -24.98 -10.08 11.82
CA ALA A 32 -23.64 -9.68 11.43
C ALA A 32 -22.69 -9.54 12.63
N ARG A 33 -23.18 -9.07 13.79
CA ARG A 33 -22.40 -9.02 15.05
C ARG A 33 -22.03 -10.41 15.54
N GLU A 34 -23.01 -11.30 15.59
CA GLU A 34 -22.80 -12.69 16.05
C GLU A 34 -21.73 -13.41 15.22
N VAL A 35 -21.77 -13.26 13.90
CA VAL A 35 -20.76 -13.84 13.00
C VAL A 35 -19.38 -13.23 13.22
N LEU A 36 -19.28 -11.91 13.44
CA LEU A 36 -17.99 -11.25 13.70
C LEU A 36 -17.39 -11.67 15.06
N ASP A 37 -18.22 -11.77 16.09
CA ASP A 37 -17.81 -12.22 17.43
C ASP A 37 -17.33 -13.68 17.41
N GLN A 38 -18.02 -14.56 16.68
CA GLN A 38 -17.61 -15.96 16.54
C GLN A 38 -16.24 -16.12 15.86
N HIS A 39 -15.87 -15.17 15.01
CA HIS A 39 -14.57 -15.12 14.35
C HIS A 39 -13.52 -14.27 15.12
N ASN A 40 -13.82 -13.85 16.36
CA ASN A 40 -12.98 -12.96 17.17
C ASN A 40 -12.59 -11.66 16.44
N VAL A 41 -13.43 -11.18 15.53
CA VAL A 41 -13.24 -9.90 14.83
C VAL A 41 -13.97 -8.82 15.63
N SER A 42 -13.28 -8.22 16.59
CA SER A 42 -13.82 -7.14 17.41
C SER A 42 -14.24 -5.93 16.56
N GLU A 43 -15.45 -5.40 16.80
CA GLU A 43 -15.96 -4.16 16.18
C GLU A 43 -14.99 -2.97 16.34
N GLU A 44 -14.15 -2.96 17.38
CA GLU A 44 -13.17 -1.89 17.61
C GLU A 44 -11.96 -1.92 16.66
N ALA A 45 -11.69 -3.03 15.97
CA ALA A 45 -10.60 -3.13 15.01
C ALA A 45 -10.89 -2.40 13.68
N VAL A 46 -11.98 -1.62 13.59
CA VAL A 46 -12.63 -1.24 12.33
C VAL A 46 -12.53 0.24 12.00
N THR A 47 -12.39 1.12 12.97
CA THR A 47 -11.99 2.50 12.63
C THR A 47 -10.55 2.53 12.10
N SER A 48 -9.79 1.44 12.26
CA SER A 48 -8.36 1.33 11.95
C SER A 48 -7.96 0.20 10.98
N GLY A 49 -8.78 -0.83 10.77
CA GLY A 49 -8.39 -2.05 10.05
C GLY A 49 -8.33 -1.95 8.52
N GLY A 50 -8.61 -0.77 7.96
CA GLY A 50 -8.54 -0.49 6.53
C GLY A 50 -8.03 0.91 6.31
N SER A 51 -6.72 1.11 6.48
CA SER A 51 -6.01 2.17 5.77
C SER A 51 -6.31 3.60 6.23
N SER A 52 -6.38 3.91 7.54
CA SER A 52 -6.21 5.32 7.95
C SER A 52 -4.83 5.81 7.48
N ASP A 53 -3.79 4.99 7.68
CA ASP A 53 -2.45 5.28 7.17
C ASP A 53 -2.37 5.25 5.65
N ALA A 54 -2.94 4.27 4.95
CA ALA A 54 -2.86 4.22 3.49
C ALA A 54 -3.78 5.26 2.80
N HIS A 55 -4.87 5.68 3.44
CA HIS A 55 -5.68 6.83 3.00
C HIS A 55 -4.89 8.12 3.20
N THR A 56 -4.30 8.29 4.39
CA THR A 56 -3.43 9.43 4.70
C THR A 56 -2.24 9.49 3.74
N ASN A 57 -1.56 8.37 3.47
CA ASN A 57 -0.47 8.30 2.51
C ASN A 57 -0.94 8.62 1.07
N HIS A 58 -2.13 8.19 0.67
CA HIS A 58 -2.68 8.51 -0.64
C HIS A 58 -3.01 10.01 -0.77
N VAL A 59 -3.63 10.57 0.27
CA VAL A 59 -3.95 12.01 0.36
C VAL A 59 -2.68 12.86 0.34
N LEU A 60 -1.67 12.54 1.16
CA LEU A 60 -0.37 13.21 1.17
C LEU A 60 0.36 13.03 -0.18
N GLY A 61 0.24 11.88 -0.82
CA GLY A 61 0.73 11.65 -2.19
C GLY A 61 0.09 12.60 -3.21
N GLY A 62 -1.22 12.85 -3.09
CA GLY A 62 -1.95 13.83 -3.89
C GLY A 62 -1.43 15.25 -3.71
N TYR A 63 -1.22 15.70 -2.49
CA TYR A 63 -0.64 17.01 -2.22
C TYR A 63 0.78 17.16 -2.77
N LYS A 64 1.60 16.10 -2.70
CA LYS A 64 2.93 16.08 -3.36
C LYS A 64 2.83 16.22 -4.87
N ALA A 65 1.83 15.58 -5.49
CA ALA A 65 1.59 15.71 -6.92
C ALA A 65 1.15 17.15 -7.29
N THR A 66 0.31 17.79 -6.48
CA THR A 66 -0.08 19.20 -6.65
C THR A 66 1.13 20.13 -6.67
N LEU A 67 2.13 19.89 -5.81
CA LEU A 67 3.37 20.68 -5.80
C LEU A 67 4.26 20.49 -7.04
N LYS A 68 4.11 19.37 -7.76
CA LYS A 68 4.83 19.06 -8.99
C LYS A 68 4.04 19.42 -10.25
N ASN A 69 2.77 19.79 -10.11
CA ASN A 69 1.92 20.15 -11.24
C ASN A 69 2.12 21.64 -11.60
N ASP A 70 2.69 21.90 -12.77
CA ASP A 70 2.91 23.26 -13.27
C ASP A 70 1.60 24.03 -13.52
N ASN A 71 0.50 23.31 -13.75
CA ASN A 71 -0.83 23.89 -13.96
C ASN A 71 -1.61 24.14 -12.66
N ALA A 72 -1.07 23.78 -11.50
CA ALA A 72 -1.71 24.09 -10.22
C ALA A 72 -1.49 25.57 -9.86
N SER A 73 -2.50 26.21 -9.28
CA SER A 73 -2.38 27.60 -8.81
C SER A 73 -1.41 27.71 -7.64
N GLU A 74 -0.90 28.91 -7.41
CA GLU A 74 0.04 29.17 -6.31
C GLU A 74 -0.62 28.97 -4.94
N GLU A 75 -1.89 29.32 -4.79
CA GLU A 75 -2.66 29.10 -3.56
C GLU A 75 -2.85 27.59 -3.28
N ALA A 76 -3.11 26.79 -4.33
CA ALA A 76 -3.24 25.34 -4.18
C ALA A 76 -1.91 24.69 -3.75
N LYS A 77 -0.78 25.21 -4.25
CA LYS A 77 0.56 24.76 -3.85
C LYS A 77 0.86 25.17 -2.41
N GLU A 78 0.53 26.38 -1.99
CA GLU A 78 0.75 26.83 -0.61
C GLU A 78 -0.01 25.96 0.39
N HIS A 79 -1.30 25.72 0.14
CA HIS A 79 -2.11 24.82 0.97
C HIS A 79 -1.55 23.39 0.98
N ALA A 80 -1.10 22.87 -0.17
CA ALA A 80 -0.48 21.55 -0.25
C ALA A 80 0.81 21.46 0.59
N ARG A 81 1.64 22.52 0.66
CA ARG A 81 2.82 22.57 1.54
C ARG A 81 2.42 22.52 3.01
N GLN A 82 1.45 23.34 3.40
CA GLN A 82 0.98 23.42 4.79
C GLN A 82 0.49 22.05 5.29
N VAL A 83 -0.33 21.35 4.51
CA VAL A 83 -0.83 20.02 4.87
C VAL A 83 0.32 18.99 4.94
N LEU A 84 1.28 19.04 4.02
CA LEU A 84 2.42 18.12 4.06
C LEU A 84 3.33 18.34 5.26
N ASP A 85 3.54 19.59 5.66
CA ASP A 85 4.36 19.93 6.83
C ASP A 85 3.66 19.55 8.14
N GLU A 86 2.35 19.78 8.25
CA GLU A 86 1.55 19.36 9.41
C GLU A 86 1.61 17.84 9.63
N HIS A 87 1.60 17.07 8.55
CA HIS A 87 1.68 15.61 8.59
C HIS A 87 3.12 15.06 8.58
N GLY A 88 4.15 15.90 8.69
CA GLY A 88 5.56 15.46 8.69
C GLY A 88 6.02 14.77 7.40
N ALA A 89 5.27 14.97 6.32
CA ALA A 89 5.49 14.40 5.00
C ALA A 89 6.10 15.41 4.02
N SER A 90 6.84 16.40 4.55
CA SER A 90 7.48 17.48 3.80
C SER A 90 8.16 16.97 2.54
N THR A 91 8.16 17.81 1.51
CA THR A 91 8.74 17.52 0.19
C THR A 91 10.26 17.35 0.19
N GLU A 92 10.92 17.38 1.35
CA GLU A 92 12.29 16.90 1.40
C GLU A 92 12.31 15.48 0.84
N PRO A 93 13.17 15.20 -0.15
CA PRO A 93 13.41 13.83 -0.55
C PRO A 93 13.78 13.10 0.73
N LEU A 94 12.94 12.15 1.16
CA LEU A 94 13.36 11.15 2.15
C LEU A 94 14.77 10.76 1.74
N PRO A 95 15.78 10.90 2.63
CA PRO A 95 17.17 10.71 2.27
C PRO A 95 17.23 9.40 1.52
N GLN A 96 17.44 9.47 0.19
CA GLN A 96 17.18 8.39 -0.77
C GLN A 96 17.51 7.10 -0.06
N SER A 97 16.49 6.32 0.37
CA SER A 97 16.64 5.27 1.37
C SER A 97 17.99 4.63 1.16
N LYS A 98 19.00 5.01 1.98
CA LYS A 98 20.40 4.78 1.59
C LYS A 98 20.44 3.31 1.28
N ARG A 99 20.61 2.97 -0.01
CA ARG A 99 20.64 1.57 -0.42
C ARG A 99 21.66 0.97 0.54
N SER A 100 21.26 -0.03 1.32
CA SER A 100 22.15 -0.61 2.31
C SER A 100 23.49 -0.83 1.63
N ASP A 101 24.56 -0.21 2.15
CA ASP A 101 25.88 -0.25 1.48
C ASP A 101 26.32 -1.71 1.27
N ASN A 102 25.74 -2.63 2.05
CA ASN A 102 25.82 -4.07 1.88
C ASN A 102 24.42 -4.66 1.53
N PRO A 103 24.02 -4.72 0.24
CA PRO A 103 22.78 -5.38 -0.15
C PRO A 103 22.90 -6.90 0.04
N ASP A 104 21.80 -7.52 0.47
CA ASP A 104 21.72 -8.99 0.59
C ASP A 104 22.05 -9.66 -0.76
N PRO A 105 23.11 -10.49 -0.84
CA PRO A 105 23.51 -11.17 -2.07
C PRO A 105 22.39 -11.99 -2.70
N GLU A 106 21.51 -12.62 -1.92
CA GLU A 106 20.40 -13.41 -2.44
C GLU A 106 19.38 -12.51 -3.14
N ARG A 107 19.08 -11.36 -2.55
CA ARG A 107 18.17 -10.36 -3.13
C ARG A 107 18.75 -9.77 -4.42
N VAL A 108 20.06 -9.56 -4.47
CA VAL A 108 20.75 -9.09 -5.69
C VAL A 108 20.62 -10.13 -6.80
N LYS A 109 20.95 -11.41 -6.52
CA LYS A 109 20.79 -12.51 -7.49
C LYS A 109 19.34 -12.65 -7.96
N ALA A 110 18.37 -12.50 -7.07
CA ALA A 110 16.95 -12.52 -7.42
C ALA A 110 16.58 -11.39 -8.40
N GLY A 111 17.13 -10.19 -8.23
CA GLY A 111 16.94 -9.08 -9.17
C GLY A 111 17.50 -9.36 -10.57
N TYR A 112 18.69 -9.98 -10.65
CA TYR A 112 19.26 -10.40 -11.93
C TYR A 112 18.45 -11.53 -12.59
N LYS A 113 17.96 -12.51 -11.82
CA LYS A 113 17.02 -13.53 -12.33
C LYS A 113 15.71 -12.91 -12.86
N ALA A 114 15.18 -11.90 -12.17
CA ALA A 114 13.99 -11.20 -12.64
C ALA A 114 14.26 -10.46 -13.96
N THR A 115 15.46 -9.91 -14.12
CA THR A 115 15.90 -9.23 -15.36
C THR A 115 15.89 -10.19 -16.56
N LEU A 116 16.36 -11.43 -16.38
CA LEU A 116 16.33 -12.46 -17.43
C LEU A 116 14.91 -12.82 -17.86
N ASN A 117 13.97 -12.86 -16.92
CA ASN A 117 12.58 -13.25 -17.18
C ASN A 117 11.70 -12.08 -17.70
N ASN A 118 12.16 -10.84 -17.61
CA ASN A 118 11.37 -9.69 -17.99
C ASN A 118 11.43 -9.47 -19.52
N PRO A 119 10.30 -9.57 -20.24
CA PRO A 119 10.28 -9.37 -21.69
C PRO A 119 10.54 -7.92 -22.12
N LYS A 120 10.42 -6.95 -21.20
CA LYS A 120 10.65 -5.52 -21.49
C LYS A 120 12.12 -5.08 -21.34
N VAL A 121 13.02 -6.01 -21.04
CA VAL A 121 14.45 -5.73 -20.84
C VAL A 121 15.21 -5.99 -22.14
N SER A 122 16.22 -5.14 -22.42
CA SER A 122 17.11 -5.29 -23.57
C SER A 122 17.99 -6.53 -23.48
N ASP A 123 18.41 -7.06 -24.62
CA ASP A 123 19.26 -8.26 -24.67
C ASP A 123 20.63 -8.04 -24.01
N GLU A 124 21.20 -6.83 -24.16
CA GLU A 124 22.44 -6.45 -23.46
C GLU A 124 22.31 -6.52 -21.92
N ALA A 125 21.17 -6.07 -21.39
CA ALA A 125 20.92 -6.10 -19.95
C ALA A 125 20.70 -7.53 -19.45
N LYS A 126 20.10 -8.41 -20.27
CA LYS A 126 19.97 -9.84 -19.97
C LYS A 126 21.34 -10.53 -19.98
N GLN A 127 22.17 -10.27 -20.98
CA GLN A 127 23.52 -10.85 -21.04
C GLN A 127 24.37 -10.45 -19.83
N LYS A 128 24.29 -9.17 -19.41
CA LYS A 128 24.95 -8.71 -18.18
C LYS A 128 24.42 -9.41 -16.93
N ALA A 129 23.12 -9.66 -16.86
CA ALA A 129 22.52 -10.40 -15.74
C ALA A 129 22.97 -11.86 -15.70
N GLU A 130 23.12 -12.49 -16.87
CA GLU A 130 23.62 -13.86 -17.00
C GLU A 130 25.07 -13.99 -16.55
N ASN A 131 25.96 -13.11 -17.03
CA ASN A 131 27.36 -13.09 -16.61
C ASN A 131 27.48 -12.91 -15.09
N PHE A 132 26.71 -11.99 -14.51
CA PHE A 132 26.72 -11.77 -13.06
C PHE A 132 26.30 -13.00 -12.25
N LEU A 133 25.30 -13.75 -12.74
CA LEU A 133 24.82 -14.98 -12.08
C LEU A 133 25.75 -16.17 -12.26
N GLN A 134 26.62 -16.16 -13.27
CA GLN A 134 27.67 -17.17 -13.47
C GLN A 134 28.89 -16.90 -12.57
N GLU A 135 29.23 -15.64 -12.35
CA GLU A 135 30.40 -15.22 -11.55
C GLU A 135 30.15 -15.24 -10.02
N ASN A 136 28.89 -15.26 -9.55
CA ASN A 136 28.53 -15.14 -8.13
C ASN A 136 27.64 -16.27 -7.62
#